data_AF-A0A9X5C9C7-F1
#
_entry.id   AF-A0A9X5C9C7-F1
#
_cell.length_a   1.000
_cell.length_b   1.000
_cell.length_c   1.000
_cell.angle_alpha   90.00
_cell.angle_beta   90.00
_cell.angle_gamma   90.00
#
_symmetry.space_group_name_H-M   'P 1'
#
loop_
_entity.id
_entity.type
_entity.pdbx_description
1 polymer ?
#
loop_
_entity_poly.entity_id
_entity_poly.type
_entity_poly.pdbx_seq_one_letter_code
_entity_poly.pdbx_strand_id
1 'polypeptide(L)'
;MERLREGDIVQHFKREMVEDKEHNMEYIYIIEAIVTHTETRDKLVVYRALYKNEEMGVYFNVFARPYDMFMEEVDHDKYPNIKQKYRFEKFEC
;
A
#
# COMPACT_ATOMS: atom_id res chain seq x y z
N MET A 1 -0.77 -16.58 -11.11
CA MET A 1 -0.82 -15.14 -11.46
C MET A 1 -0.47 -14.35 -10.23
N GLU A 2 0.34 -13.30 -10.35
CA GLU A 2 0.65 -12.42 -9.21
C GLU A 2 -0.63 -11.69 -8.76
N ARG A 3 -0.83 -11.55 -7.44
CA ARG A 3 -2.06 -11.00 -6.83
C ARG A 3 -2.29 -9.52 -7.16
N LEU A 4 -1.20 -8.76 -7.27
CA LEU A 4 -1.18 -7.34 -7.57
C LEU A 4 -0.14 -7.10 -8.68
N ARG A 5 -0.39 -6.09 -9.52
CA ARG A 5 0.47 -5.73 -10.66
C ARG A 5 0.54 -4.22 -10.83
N GLU A 6 1.46 -3.79 -11.70
CA GLU A 6 1.53 -2.39 -12.15
C GLU A 6 0.18 -1.89 -12.65
N GLY A 7 -0.16 -0.66 -12.27
CA GLY A 7 -1.43 0.00 -12.57
C GLY A 7 -2.57 -0.33 -11.61
N ASP A 8 -2.45 -1.35 -10.75
CA ASP A 8 -3.48 -1.59 -9.74
C ASP A 8 -3.49 -0.45 -8.70
N ILE A 9 -4.70 0.04 -8.39
CA ILE A 9 -4.95 0.88 -7.23
C ILE A 9 -5.14 -0.04 -6.03
N VAL A 10 -4.48 0.28 -4.92
CA VAL A 10 -4.43 -0.54 -3.72
C VAL A 10 -4.69 0.30 -2.47
N GLN A 11 -5.25 -0.34 -1.46
CA GLN A 11 -5.39 0.21 -0.12
C GLN A 11 -4.44 -0.48 0.86
N HIS A 12 -3.80 0.32 1.72
CA HIS A 12 -3.07 -0.22 2.86
C HIS A 12 -4.04 -0.48 4.03
N PHE A 13 -3.80 -1.54 4.81
CA PHE A 13 -4.72 -1.99 5.87
C PHE A 13 -5.08 -0.89 6.90
N LYS A 14 -4.17 0.07 7.15
CA LYS A 14 -4.44 1.23 8.01
C LYS A 14 -5.60 2.11 7.53
N ARG A 15 -5.99 2.02 6.25
CA ARG A 15 -7.21 2.65 5.76
C ARG A 15 -8.42 2.26 6.58
N GLU A 16 -8.46 1.06 7.16
CA GLU A 16 -9.57 0.66 8.02
C GLU A 16 -9.75 1.55 9.24
N MET A 17 -8.70 2.23 9.68
CA MET A 17 -8.66 3.14 10.82
C MET A 17 -9.03 4.59 10.46
N VAL A 18 -9.19 4.91 9.18
CA VAL A 18 -9.64 6.23 8.72
C VAL A 18 -11.14 6.35 8.98
N GLU A 19 -11.58 7.45 9.62
CA GLU A 19 -12.99 7.66 9.99
C GLU A 19 -13.86 7.94 8.75
N ASP A 20 -13.51 8.95 7.95
CA ASP A 20 -14.28 9.35 6.75
C ASP A 20 -13.64 8.80 5.47
N LYS A 21 -13.84 7.51 5.21
CA LYS A 21 -13.29 6.84 4.02
C LYS A 21 -13.93 7.29 2.71
N GLU A 22 -15.15 7.83 2.77
CA GLU A 22 -15.90 8.27 1.58
C GLU A 22 -15.29 9.53 0.97
N HIS A 23 -14.79 10.44 1.80
CA HIS A 23 -14.22 11.71 1.35
C HIS A 23 -12.70 11.78 1.49
N ASN A 24 -12.05 10.77 2.09
CA ASN A 24 -10.61 10.73 2.27
C ASN A 24 -9.97 9.55 1.52
N MET A 25 -8.95 9.86 0.70
CA MET A 25 -8.13 8.90 -0.05
C MET A 25 -6.91 8.40 0.74
N GLU A 26 -6.81 8.72 2.03
CA GLU A 26 -5.73 8.27 2.89
C GLU A 26 -5.53 6.77 2.81
N TYR A 27 -4.24 6.40 2.73
CA TYR A 27 -3.79 5.03 2.56
C TYR A 27 -4.23 4.35 1.25
N ILE A 28 -4.66 5.12 0.24
CA ILE A 28 -4.82 4.65 -1.15
C ILE A 28 -3.58 4.98 -1.97
N TYR A 29 -3.13 4.02 -2.76
CA TYR A 29 -1.93 4.11 -3.58
C TYR A 29 -2.16 3.51 -4.97
N ILE A 30 -1.34 3.88 -5.94
CA ILE A 30 -1.22 3.18 -7.24
C ILE A 30 0.16 2.50 -7.31
N ILE A 31 0.21 1.25 -7.78
CA ILE A 31 1.47 0.57 -8.07
C ILE A 31 2.00 1.09 -9.40
N GLU A 32 3.10 1.83 -9.37
CA GLU A 32 3.72 2.40 -10.58
C GLU A 32 4.66 1.43 -11.28
N ALA A 33 5.32 0.55 -10.52
CA ALA A 33 6.19 -0.49 -11.08
C ALA A 33 6.53 -1.57 -10.06
N ILE A 34 6.87 -2.76 -10.56
CA ILE A 34 7.58 -3.79 -9.80
C ILE A 34 8.98 -3.89 -10.40
N VAL A 35 10.00 -3.55 -9.61
CA VAL A 35 11.37 -3.38 -10.08
C VAL A 35 12.33 -4.35 -9.40
N THR A 36 13.51 -4.53 -9.97
CA THR A 36 14.61 -5.29 -9.35
C THR A 36 15.68 -4.32 -8.90
N HIS A 37 16.01 -4.33 -7.61
CA HIS A 37 17.10 -3.54 -7.06
C HIS A 37 18.44 -3.98 -7.66
N THR A 38 19.24 -3.06 -8.21
CA THR A 38 20.40 -3.42 -9.05
C THR A 38 21.54 -4.07 -8.26
N GLU A 39 21.74 -3.65 -7.02
CA GLU A 39 22.84 -4.12 -6.16
C GLU A 39 22.50 -5.46 -5.48
N THR A 40 21.30 -5.57 -4.90
CA THR A 40 20.90 -6.75 -4.11
C THR A 40 20.11 -7.78 -4.90
N ARG A 41 19.56 -7.38 -6.06
CA ARG A 41 18.64 -8.18 -6.89
C ARG A 41 17.29 -8.50 -6.23
N ASP A 42 16.97 -7.83 -5.12
CA ASP A 42 15.65 -7.95 -4.48
C ASP A 42 14.57 -7.28 -5.33
N LYS A 43 13.36 -7.86 -5.30
CA LYS A 43 12.18 -7.23 -5.88
C LYS A 43 11.67 -6.11 -4.97
N LEU A 44 11.38 -4.96 -5.55
CA LEU A 44 10.74 -3.83 -4.89
C LEU A 44 9.42 -3.48 -5.59
N VAL A 45 8.46 -2.99 -4.82
CA VAL A 45 7.25 -2.34 -5.34
C VAL A 45 7.45 -0.84 -5.24
N VAL A 46 7.34 -0.15 -6.37
CA VAL A 46 7.30 1.31 -6.46
C VAL A 46 5.85 1.73 -6.56
N TYR A 47 5.39 2.57 -5.64
CA TYR A 47 3.99 2.95 -5.52
C TYR A 47 3.83 4.40 -5.09
N ARG A 48 2.77 5.07 -5.57
CA ARG A 48 2.49 6.48 -5.30
C ARG A 48 1.26 6.63 -4.43
N ALA A 49 1.33 7.49 -3.42
CA ALA A 49 0.16 7.91 -2.66
C ALA A 49 -0.83 8.70 -3.54
N LEU A 50 -2.11 8.36 -3.48
CA LEU A 50 -3.18 9.10 -4.15
C LEU A 50 -3.85 10.15 -3.24
N TYR A 51 -3.15 10.58 -2.19
CA TYR A 51 -3.65 11.53 -1.20
C TYR A 51 -2.56 12.51 -0.74
N LYS A 52 -3.01 13.56 -0.07
CA LYS A 52 -2.17 14.48 0.72
C LYS A 52 -2.57 14.39 2.19
N ASN A 53 -1.58 14.41 3.07
CA ASN A 53 -1.77 14.53 4.51
C ASN A 53 -0.56 15.29 5.07
N GLU A 54 -0.80 16.51 5.58
CA GLU A 54 0.27 17.41 6.04
C GLU A 54 0.95 16.90 7.30
N GLU A 55 0.19 16.33 8.24
CA GLU A 55 0.69 15.80 9.51
C GLU A 55 1.64 14.61 9.29
N MET A 56 1.32 13.74 8.31
CA MET A 56 2.15 12.62 7.90
C MET A 56 3.26 13.02 6.92
N GLY A 57 3.29 14.27 6.47
CA GLY A 57 4.24 14.76 5.46
C GLY A 57 4.08 14.08 4.09
N VAL A 58 2.87 13.60 3.76
CA VAL A 58 2.58 12.94 2.49
C VAL A 58 1.95 13.94 1.51
N TYR A 59 2.59 14.11 0.36
CA TYR A 59 2.17 14.99 -0.72
C TYR A 59 2.28 14.26 -2.06
N PHE A 60 1.43 13.24 -2.28
CA PHE A 60 1.48 12.36 -3.45
C PHE A 60 2.86 11.73 -3.72
N ASN A 61 3.62 11.46 -2.65
CA ASN A 61 4.97 10.91 -2.74
C ASN A 61 4.96 9.53 -3.40
N VAL A 62 6.09 9.21 -4.03
CA VAL A 62 6.43 7.86 -4.50
C VAL A 62 7.30 7.19 -3.45
N PHE A 63 7.01 5.94 -3.16
CA PHE A 63 7.71 5.10 -2.20
C PHE A 63 8.21 3.83 -2.88
N ALA A 64 9.28 3.25 -2.32
CA ALA A 64 9.75 1.91 -2.66
C ALA A 64 9.71 1.03 -1.42
N ARG A 65 9.20 -0.20 -1.54
CA ARG A 65 9.12 -1.17 -0.45
C ARG A 65 9.54 -2.55 -0.95
N PRO A 66 10.25 -3.36 -0.13
CA PRO A 66 10.51 -4.76 -0.46
C PRO A 66 9.21 -5.50 -0.83
N TYR A 67 9.26 -6.29 -1.90
CA TYR A 67 8.09 -6.98 -2.44
C TYR A 67 7.42 -7.86 -1.40
N ASP A 68 8.18 -8.66 -0.67
CA ASP A 68 7.64 -9.57 0.34
C ASP A 68 6.93 -8.81 1.46
N MET A 69 7.50 -7.69 1.92
CA MET A 69 6.86 -6.82 2.92
C MET A 69 5.64 -6.07 2.40
N PHE A 70 5.49 -5.93 1.08
CA PHE A 70 4.31 -5.34 0.45
C PHE A 70 3.20 -6.39 0.30
N MET A 71 3.58 -7.64 0.01
CA MET A 71 2.66 -8.76 -0.16
C MET A 71 2.27 -9.47 1.14
N GLU A 72 2.97 -9.18 2.24
CA GLU A 72 2.78 -9.80 3.56
C GLU A 72 1.34 -9.68 4.09
N GLU A 73 0.94 -10.65 4.92
CA GLU A 73 -0.29 -10.58 5.70
C GLU A 73 -0.20 -9.50 6.79
N VAL A 74 -1.36 -9.03 7.25
CA VAL A 74 -1.43 -8.14 8.41
C VAL A 74 -1.05 -8.95 9.65
N ASP A 75 -0.22 -8.35 10.50
CA ASP A 75 0.04 -8.88 11.84
C ASP A 75 -1.20 -8.67 12.71
N HIS A 76 -2.05 -9.69 12.79
CA HIS A 76 -3.30 -9.63 13.54
C HIS A 76 -3.11 -9.76 15.05
N ASP A 77 -1.96 -10.20 15.55
CA ASP A 77 -1.64 -10.11 16.98
C ASP A 77 -1.47 -8.65 17.38
N LYS A 78 -0.83 -7.86 16.51
CA LYS A 78 -0.67 -6.41 16.69
C LYS A 78 -1.92 -5.61 16.33
N TYR A 79 -2.66 -6.04 15.32
CA TYR A 79 -3.84 -5.34 14.80
C TYR A 79 -5.07 -6.26 14.74
N PRO A 80 -5.62 -6.66 15.91
CA PRO A 80 -6.66 -7.69 15.99
C PRO A 80 -7.99 -7.29 15.36
N ASN A 81 -8.26 -5.98 15.23
CA ASN A 81 -9.52 -5.47 14.69
C ASN A 81 -9.48 -5.22 13.17
N ILE A 82 -8.32 -5.37 12.53
CA ILE A 82 -8.18 -5.19 11.09
C ILE A 82 -8.72 -6.41 10.37
N LYS A 83 -9.65 -6.20 9.44
CA LYS A 83 -10.31 -7.27 8.66
C LYS A 83 -9.54 -7.62 7.40
N GLN A 84 -8.85 -6.64 6.82
CA GLN A 84 -7.98 -6.82 5.67
C GLN A 84 -6.93 -7.92 5.95
N LYS A 85 -6.78 -8.87 5.03
CA LYS A 85 -5.89 -10.02 5.22
C LYS A 85 -4.44 -9.65 4.91
N TYR A 86 -4.21 -8.95 3.81
CA TYR A 86 -2.87 -8.53 3.39
C TYR A 86 -2.60 -7.08 3.72
N ARG A 87 -1.33 -6.69 3.90
CA ARG A 87 -0.96 -5.29 4.17
C ARG A 87 -1.46 -4.34 3.10
N PHE A 88 -1.43 -4.78 1.84
CA PHE A 88 -2.00 -4.10 0.68
C PHE A 88 -2.96 -5.02 -0.05
N GLU A 89 -4.13 -4.50 -0.40
CA GLU A 89 -5.14 -5.19 -1.21
C GLU A 89 -5.65 -4.25 -2.31
N LYS A 90 -6.19 -4.83 -3.39
CA LYS A 90 -6.74 -4.03 -4.48
C LYS A 90 -7.88 -3.16 -3.95
N PHE A 91 -7.85 -1.88 -4.28
CA PHE A 91 -8.94 -0.96 -3.97
C PHE A 91 -9.96 -1.05 -5.09
N GLU A 92 -11.13 -1.58 -4.77
CA GLU A 92 -12.26 -1.64 -5.69
C GLU A 92 -13.19 -0.47 -5.38
N CYS A 93 -13.46 0.34 -6.41
CA CYS A 93 -14.33 1.50 -6.34
C CYS A 93 -15.81 1.08 -6.32
#